data_AF-A0AAU0QEW4-F1
#
_entry.id   AF-A0AAU0QEW4-F1
#
_cell.length_a   1.000
_cell.length_b   1.000
_cell.length_c   1.000
_cell.angle_alpha   90.00
_cell.angle_beta   90.00
_cell.angle_gamma   90.00
#
_symmetry.space_group_name_H-M   'P 1'
#
loop_
_entity.id
_entity.type
_entity.pdbx_description
1 polymer ?
#
loop_
_entity_poly.entity_id
_entity_poly.type
_entity_poly.pdbx_seq_one_letter_code
_entity_poly.pdbx_strand_id
1 'polypeptide(L)'
;MRQLGALSQHLVREEYPFALILAGLPGAISNLLSDSVLTFLRCAERIELSNASLSDVRATLTDPIEASGKTITPEALELCATATEGYPFMIQLVGHNTWRHATGPTIEASHAQHGIERARRRLGSLCPCHLPARPLQRG
;
A
#
# COMPACT_ATOMS: atom_id res chain seq x y z
N MET A 1 -7.50 -4.13 22.30
CA MET A 1 -6.12 -3.89 22.78
C MET A 1 -5.88 -4.31 24.22
N ARG A 2 -6.72 -3.96 25.22
CA ARG A 2 -6.53 -4.40 26.63
C ARG A 2 -6.42 -5.93 26.81
N GLN A 3 -7.25 -6.70 26.12
CA GLN A 3 -7.17 -8.18 26.14
C GLN A 3 -5.85 -8.72 25.56
N LEU A 4 -5.29 -8.05 24.55
CA LEU A 4 -4.03 -8.46 23.91
C LEU A 4 -2.83 -8.23 24.85
N GLY A 5 -2.85 -7.10 25.57
CA GLY A 5 -1.84 -6.77 26.59
C GLY A 5 -1.92 -7.70 27.82
N ALA A 6 -3.12 -8.12 28.22
CA ALA A 6 -3.29 -9.08 29.32
C ALA A 6 -2.80 -10.50 28.93
N LEU A 7 -3.05 -10.93 27.69
CA LEU A 7 -2.57 -12.21 27.15
C LEU A 7 -1.04 -12.25 27.03
N SER A 8 -0.40 -11.17 26.55
CA SER A 8 1.06 -11.11 26.49
C SER A 8 1.68 -11.12 27.88
N GLN A 9 1.12 -10.39 28.85
CA GLN A 9 1.57 -10.43 30.25
C GLN A 9 1.40 -11.81 30.89
N HIS A 10 0.34 -12.56 30.54
CA HIS A 10 0.16 -13.93 31.01
C HIS A 10 1.20 -14.88 30.41
N LEU A 11 1.46 -14.81 29.10
CA LEU A 11 2.44 -15.65 28.41
C LEU A 11 3.89 -15.39 28.85
N VAL A 12 4.25 -14.13 29.16
CA VAL A 12 5.54 -13.78 29.76
C VAL A 12 5.72 -14.44 31.13
N ARG A 13 4.63 -14.53 31.91
CA ARG A 13 4.63 -15.08 33.26
C ARG A 13 4.71 -16.61 33.31
N GLU A 14 4.33 -17.27 32.22
CA GLU A 14 4.41 -18.73 32.00
C GLU A 14 5.70 -19.15 31.27
N GLU A 15 6.66 -18.24 31.05
CA GLU A 15 7.97 -18.48 30.41
C GLU A 15 7.94 -19.13 29.01
N TYR A 16 6.81 -19.04 28.29
CA TYR A 16 6.73 -19.55 26.93
C TYR A 16 7.45 -18.61 25.94
N PRO A 17 8.27 -19.12 25.01
CA PRO A 17 8.85 -18.30 23.95
C PRO A 17 7.75 -17.91 22.96
N PHE A 18 7.43 -16.61 22.89
CA PHE A 18 6.50 -16.07 21.89
C PHE A 18 7.04 -14.77 21.29
N ALA A 19 6.65 -14.49 20.05
CA ALA A 19 6.93 -13.24 19.35
C ALA A 19 5.62 -12.54 18.99
N LEU A 20 5.60 -11.21 19.06
CA LEU A 20 4.43 -10.38 18.73
C LEU A 20 4.79 -9.40 17.62
N ILE A 21 4.06 -9.45 16.51
CA ILE A 21 4.19 -8.52 15.38
C ILE A 21 2.89 -7.71 15.29
N LEU A 22 3.00 -6.38 15.38
CA LEU A 22 1.88 -5.44 15.29
C LEU A 22 2.07 -4.52 14.08
N ALA A 23 1.01 -4.34 13.29
CA ALA A 23 0.99 -3.43 12.15
C ALA A 23 -0.25 -2.52 12.21
N GLY A 24 -0.12 -1.29 11.74
CA GLY A 24 -1.16 -0.27 11.86
C GLY A 24 -0.69 1.10 11.39
N LEU A 25 -1.63 2.04 11.30
CA LEU A 25 -1.33 3.41 10.89
C LEU A 25 -0.47 4.13 11.96
N PRO A 26 0.48 4.99 11.57
CA PRO A 26 1.44 5.61 12.50
C PRO A 26 0.79 6.30 13.71
N GLY A 27 -0.35 6.97 13.51
CA GLY A 27 -1.10 7.65 14.59
C GLY A 27 -1.75 6.69 15.59
N ALA A 28 -2.27 5.54 15.12
CA ALA A 28 -2.87 4.53 15.98
C ALA A 28 -1.82 3.77 16.80
N ILE A 29 -0.64 3.51 16.21
CA ILE A 29 0.49 2.88 16.90
C ILE A 29 1.11 3.86 17.92
N SER A 30 1.26 5.15 17.56
CA SER A 30 1.86 6.13 18.47
C SER A 30 1.04 6.35 19.75
N ASN A 31 -0.30 6.33 19.65
CA ASN A 31 -1.18 6.39 20.82
C ASN A 31 -1.15 5.12 21.67
N LEU A 32 -0.90 3.96 21.07
CA LEU A 32 -0.77 2.69 21.79
C LEU A 32 0.55 2.59 22.57
N LEU A 33 1.62 3.18 22.02
CA LEU A 33 2.96 3.18 22.62
C LEU A 33 3.16 4.26 23.70
N SER A 34 2.33 5.31 23.68
CA SER A 34 2.34 6.37 24.70
C SER A 34 1.49 6.05 25.93
N ASP A 35 0.67 4.98 25.86
CA ASP A 35 -0.18 4.54 26.97
C ASP A 35 0.66 3.80 28.03
N SER A 36 0.57 4.25 29.28
CA SER A 36 1.49 3.92 30.39
C SER A 36 1.42 2.47 30.91
N VAL A 37 0.65 1.61 30.24
CA VAL A 37 0.34 0.24 30.68
C VAL A 37 1.23 -0.82 30.00
N LEU A 38 1.98 -0.47 28.95
CA LEU A 38 2.71 -1.43 28.10
C LEU A 38 4.20 -1.10 27.94
N THR A 39 4.94 -0.97 29.06
CA THR A 39 6.40 -0.75 29.06
C THR A 39 7.17 -1.79 28.22
N PHE A 40 6.64 -3.01 28.06
CA PHE A 40 7.18 -4.04 27.18
C PHE A 40 7.23 -3.63 25.70
N LEU A 41 6.23 -2.88 25.22
CA LEU A 41 6.19 -2.42 23.83
C LEU A 41 7.22 -1.32 23.54
N ARG A 42 7.85 -0.72 24.57
CA ARG A 42 8.98 0.20 24.37
C ARG A 42 10.24 -0.50 23.86
N CYS A 43 10.33 -1.82 24.03
CA CYS A 43 11.41 -2.64 23.47
C CYS A 43 11.08 -3.19 22.08
N ALA A 44 9.87 -2.93 21.55
CA ALA A 44 9.51 -3.35 20.20
C ALA A 44 10.21 -2.43 19.18
N GLU A 45 10.91 -3.04 18.24
CA GLU A 45 11.54 -2.32 17.13
C GLU A 45 10.45 -1.74 16.21
N ARG A 46 10.53 -0.44 15.93
CA ARG A 46 9.63 0.23 15.00
C ARG A 46 10.22 0.16 13.60
N ILE A 47 9.52 -0.53 12.70
CA ILE A 47 9.82 -0.52 11.27
C ILE A 47 8.78 0.36 10.58
N GLU A 48 9.23 1.46 9.99
CA GLU A 48 8.38 2.30 9.15
C GLU A 48 8.43 1.79 7.70
N LEU A 49 7.27 1.44 7.16
CA LEU A 49 7.14 1.07 5.76
C LEU A 49 7.00 2.34 4.92
N SER A 50 8.02 2.63 4.11
CA SER A 50 8.01 3.70 3.13
C SER A 50 7.38 3.25 1.80
N ASN A 51 7.17 4.20 0.90
CA ASN A 51 6.75 3.89 -0.46
C ASN A 51 7.79 3.00 -1.17
N ALA A 52 7.30 2.11 -2.02
CA ALA A 52 8.13 1.24 -2.83
C ALA A 52 8.97 2.05 -3.83
N SER A 53 10.18 1.58 -4.12
CA SER A 53 10.99 2.18 -5.18
C SER A 53 10.33 1.95 -6.54
N LEU A 54 10.58 2.82 -7.53
CA LEU A 54 10.04 2.60 -8.88
C LEU A 54 10.55 1.28 -9.51
N SER A 55 11.74 0.79 -9.13
CA SER A 55 12.20 -0.54 -9.52
C SER A 55 11.33 -1.65 -8.95
N ASP A 56 10.97 -1.57 -7.66
CA ASP A 56 10.11 -2.58 -7.03
C ASP A 56 8.70 -2.51 -7.59
N VAL A 57 8.20 -1.32 -7.89
CA VAL A 57 6.90 -1.11 -8.55
C VAL A 57 6.88 -1.82 -9.90
N ARG A 58 7.92 -1.64 -10.72
CA ARG A 58 8.01 -2.29 -12.05
C ARG A 58 7.97 -3.80 -11.90
N ALA A 59 8.77 -4.37 -11.01
CA ALA A 59 8.75 -5.82 -10.75
C ALA A 59 7.37 -6.29 -10.28
N THR A 60 6.77 -5.57 -9.32
CA THR A 60 5.44 -5.86 -8.78
C THR A 60 4.33 -5.83 -9.85
N LEU A 61 4.50 -5.01 -10.89
CA LEU A 61 3.57 -4.96 -12.02
C LEU A 61 3.86 -6.07 -13.04
N THR A 62 5.13 -6.27 -13.41
CA THR A 62 5.54 -7.23 -14.45
C THR A 62 5.27 -8.67 -14.03
N ASP A 63 5.69 -9.07 -12.83
CA ASP A 63 5.59 -10.46 -12.35
C ASP A 63 4.17 -11.06 -12.48
N PRO A 64 3.09 -10.42 -11.98
CA PRO A 64 1.75 -10.96 -12.13
C PRO A 64 1.20 -10.87 -13.56
N ILE A 65 1.65 -9.90 -14.36
CA ILE A 65 1.25 -9.77 -15.77
C ILE A 65 1.80 -10.97 -16.55
N GLU A 66 3.10 -11.25 -16.41
CA GLU A 66 3.77 -12.37 -17.06
C GLU A 66 3.26 -13.73 -16.56
N ALA A 67 3.03 -13.86 -15.25
CA ALA A 67 2.41 -15.06 -14.67
C ALA A 67 1.00 -15.34 -15.22
N SER A 68 0.30 -14.31 -15.71
CA SER A 68 -1.01 -14.45 -16.36
C SER A 68 -0.93 -14.77 -17.86
N GLY A 69 0.28 -14.88 -18.42
CA GLY A 69 0.52 -15.10 -19.85
C GLY A 69 0.37 -13.85 -20.73
N LYS A 70 0.31 -12.66 -20.11
CA LYS A 70 0.31 -11.37 -20.80
C LYS A 70 1.71 -10.75 -20.76
N THR A 71 1.94 -9.78 -21.63
CA THR A 71 3.16 -8.96 -21.61
C THR A 71 2.77 -7.49 -21.43
N ILE A 72 3.74 -6.65 -21.08
CA ILE A 72 3.56 -5.19 -20.98
C ILE A 72 4.68 -4.49 -21.75
N THR A 73 4.34 -3.47 -22.54
CA THR A 73 5.36 -2.68 -23.23
C THR A 73 6.15 -1.83 -22.23
N PRO A 74 7.44 -1.53 -22.50
CA PRO A 74 8.24 -0.68 -21.63
C PRO A 74 7.59 0.68 -21.35
N GLU A 75 6.98 1.28 -22.38
CA GLU A 75 6.24 2.54 -22.25
C GLU A 75 5.05 2.42 -21.28
N ALA A 76 4.24 1.37 -21.43
CA ALA A 76 3.09 1.14 -20.55
C ALA A 76 3.52 0.87 -19.10
N LEU A 77 4.64 0.16 -18.91
CA LEU A 77 5.21 -0.13 -17.61
C LEU A 77 5.70 1.14 -16.91
N GLU A 78 6.41 2.03 -17.62
CA GLU A 78 6.85 3.32 -17.07
C GLU A 78 5.69 4.23 -16.71
N LEU A 79 4.66 4.29 -17.56
CA LEU A 79 3.44 5.05 -17.26
C LEU A 79 2.76 4.54 -15.99
N CYS A 80 2.59 3.22 -15.87
CA CYS A 80 2.00 2.61 -14.69
C CYS A 80 2.85 2.87 -13.45
N ALA A 81 4.17 2.61 -13.51
CA ALA A 81 5.04 2.74 -12.36
C ALA A 81 5.08 4.18 -11.83
N THR A 82 5.26 5.15 -12.72
CA THR A 82 5.30 6.58 -12.37
C THR A 82 3.99 7.04 -11.73
N ALA A 83 2.85 6.59 -12.24
CA ALA A 83 1.54 6.99 -11.73
C ALA A 83 1.22 6.46 -10.33
N THR A 84 1.98 5.49 -9.82
CA THR A 84 1.77 4.93 -8.48
C THR A 84 2.46 5.71 -7.38
N GLU A 85 3.49 6.48 -7.71
CA GLU A 85 4.35 7.19 -6.74
C GLU A 85 4.92 6.27 -5.64
N GLY A 86 5.00 4.96 -5.91
CA GLY A 86 5.42 3.94 -4.96
C GLY A 86 4.40 3.59 -3.88
N TYR A 87 3.19 4.17 -3.92
CA TYR A 87 2.16 3.91 -2.92
C TYR A 87 1.52 2.53 -3.13
N PRO A 88 1.67 1.56 -2.19
CA PRO A 88 1.29 0.17 -2.43
C PRO A 88 -0.15 -0.04 -2.89
N PHE A 89 -1.09 0.73 -2.35
CA PHE A 89 -2.49 0.62 -2.76
C PHE A 89 -2.73 1.18 -4.17
N MET A 90 -2.00 2.20 -4.60
CA MET A 90 -2.07 2.70 -5.98
C MET A 90 -1.45 1.70 -6.96
N ILE A 91 -0.36 1.01 -6.61
CA ILE A 91 0.24 -0.07 -7.42
C ILE A 91 -0.82 -1.13 -7.72
N GLN A 92 -1.53 -1.58 -6.68
CA GLN A 92 -2.60 -2.56 -6.82
C GLN A 92 -3.74 -2.06 -7.73
N LEU A 93 -4.20 -0.81 -7.53
CA LEU A 93 -5.28 -0.25 -8.33
C LEU A 93 -4.89 -0.08 -9.80
N VAL A 94 -3.71 0.47 -10.08
CA VAL A 94 -3.22 0.69 -11.44
C VAL A 94 -3.04 -0.65 -12.15
N GLY A 95 -2.27 -1.58 -11.56
CA GLY A 95 -2.03 -2.90 -12.15
C GLY A 95 -3.33 -3.65 -12.46
N HIS A 96 -4.27 -3.66 -11.52
CA HIS A 96 -5.55 -4.33 -11.69
C HIS A 96 -6.44 -3.74 -12.79
N ASN A 97 -6.54 -2.40 -12.88
CA ASN A 97 -7.36 -1.78 -13.91
C ASN A 97 -6.72 -1.86 -15.29
N THR A 98 -5.39 -1.72 -15.38
CA THR A 98 -4.63 -1.89 -16.63
C THR A 98 -4.76 -3.31 -17.16
N TRP A 99 -4.51 -4.32 -16.31
CA TRP A 99 -4.61 -5.74 -16.68
C TRP A 99 -6.02 -6.13 -17.14
N ARG A 100 -7.07 -5.65 -16.45
CA ARG A 100 -8.47 -5.93 -16.85
C ARG A 100 -8.90 -5.23 -18.12
N HIS A 101 -8.32 -4.08 -18.44
CA HIS A 101 -8.69 -3.34 -19.65
C HIS A 101 -8.02 -3.92 -20.90
N ALA A 102 -6.84 -4.52 -20.76
CA ALA A 102 -6.13 -5.17 -21.86
C ALA A 102 -6.83 -6.46 -22.29
N THR A 103 -7.54 -6.40 -23.42
CA THR A 103 -8.22 -7.55 -24.04
C THR A 103 -7.24 -8.48 -24.77
N GLY A 104 -6.13 -7.93 -25.29
CA GLY A 104 -5.08 -8.67 -25.97
C GLY A 104 -4.03 -9.30 -25.06
N PRO A 105 -3.04 -10.00 -25.65
CA PRO A 105 -1.91 -10.57 -24.91
C PRO A 105 -0.94 -9.49 -24.41
N THR A 106 -0.91 -8.32 -25.04
CA THR A 106 0.02 -7.23 -24.72
C THR A 106 -0.70 -6.03 -24.12
N ILE A 107 -0.19 -5.53 -23.00
CA ILE A 107 -0.60 -4.27 -22.37
C ILE A 107 0.21 -3.14 -23.01
N GLU A 108 -0.49 -2.15 -23.54
CA GLU A 108 0.07 -1.01 -24.28
C GLU A 108 -0.20 0.28 -23.53
N ALA A 109 0.39 1.39 -23.98
CA ALA A 109 0.28 2.69 -23.32
C ALA A 109 -1.18 3.16 -23.15
N SER A 110 -2.05 2.86 -24.12
CA SER A 110 -3.49 3.16 -24.05
C SER A 110 -4.17 2.42 -22.90
N HIS A 111 -3.83 1.14 -22.68
CA HIS A 111 -4.33 0.34 -21.57
C HIS A 111 -3.88 0.89 -20.22
N ALA A 112 -2.59 1.29 -20.13
CA ALA A 112 -2.02 1.91 -18.94
C ALA A 112 -2.73 3.24 -18.60
N GLN A 113 -2.91 4.12 -19.57
CA GLN A 113 -3.59 5.40 -19.38
C GLN A 113 -5.01 5.21 -18.85
N HIS A 114 -5.79 4.30 -19.44
CA HIS A 114 -7.14 3.99 -18.97
C HIS A 114 -7.13 3.43 -17.53
N GLY A 115 -6.19 2.52 -17.25
CA GLY A 115 -6.03 1.92 -15.92
C GLY A 115 -5.70 2.95 -14.84
N ILE A 116 -4.77 3.85 -15.13
CA ILE A 116 -4.37 4.95 -14.25
C ILE A 116 -5.55 5.88 -13.95
N GLU A 117 -6.30 6.26 -14.98
CA GLU A 117 -7.43 7.17 -14.80
C GLU A 117 -8.52 6.54 -13.91
N ARG A 118 -8.82 5.25 -14.11
CA ARG A 118 -9.75 4.52 -13.24
C ARG A 118 -9.22 4.38 -11.82
N ALA A 119 -7.93 4.09 -11.65
CA ALA A 119 -7.30 3.98 -10.34
C ALA A 119 -7.40 5.29 -9.54
N ARG A 120 -7.08 6.43 -10.18
CA ARG A 120 -7.19 7.77 -9.56
C ARG A 120 -8.62 8.11 -9.14
N ARG A 121 -9.61 7.81 -9.99
CA ARG A 121 -11.03 8.00 -9.64
C ARG A 121 -11.45 7.16 -8.43
N ARG A 122 -11.02 5.89 -8.38
CA ARG A 122 -11.31 4.98 -7.26
C ARG A 122 -10.66 5.48 -5.96
N LEU A 123 -9.39 5.88 -6.02
CA LEU A 123 -8.67 6.39 -4.86
C LEU A 123 -9.33 7.67 -4.32
N GLY A 124 -9.70 8.60 -5.20
CA GLY A 124 -10.41 9.84 -4.82
C GLY A 124 -11.77 9.58 -4.16
N SER A 125 -12.49 8.51 -4.54
CA SER A 125 -13.74 8.13 -3.87
C SER A 125 -13.56 7.46 -2.50
N LEU A 126 -12.42 6.80 -2.26
CA LEU A 126 -12.12 6.09 -1.01
C LEU A 126 -11.47 7.02 0.03
N CYS A 127 -10.68 7.98 -0.43
CA CYS A 127 -10.02 8.97 0.40
C CYS A 127 -10.25 10.37 -0.19
N PRO A 128 -11.33 11.05 0.22
CA PRO A 128 -11.63 12.41 -0.24
C PRO A 128 -10.51 13.41 0.07
N CYS A 129 -9.65 13.09 1.05
CA CYS A 129 -8.56 13.92 1.56
C CYS A 129 -7.35 14.02 0.61
N HIS A 130 -7.30 13.24 -0.48
CA HIS A 130 -6.13 13.16 -1.37
C HIS A 130 -6.36 13.77 -2.77
N LEU A 131 -7.45 14.50 -2.98
CA LEU A 131 -7.63 15.31 -4.20
C LEU A 131 -6.67 16.50 -4.17
N PRO A 132 -5.94 16.84 -5.25
CA PRO A 132 -5.24 18.11 -5.32
C PRO A 132 -6.25 19.24 -5.09
N ALA A 133 -5.90 20.18 -4.20
CA ALA A 133 -6.77 21.28 -3.80
C ALA A 133 -7.33 21.99 -5.05
N ARG A 134 -8.67 22.01 -5.16
CA ARG A 134 -9.39 22.77 -6.18
C ARG A 134 -8.98 24.24 -6.02
N PRO A 135 -8.46 24.94 -7.05
CA PRO A 135 -8.10 26.35 -6.90
C PRO A 135 -9.37 27.12 -6.51
N LEU A 136 -9.29 27.83 -5.38
CA LEU A 136 -10.30 28.77 -4.92
C LEU A 136 -10.50 29.82 -6.03
N GLN A 137 -11.60 29.71 -6.77
CA GLN A 137 -12.03 30.80 -7.64
C GLN A 137 -12.47 31.95 -6.73
N ARG A 138 -11.63 32.98 -6.66
CA ARG A 138 -11.99 34.27 -6.07
C ARG A 138 -12.85 35.02 -7.09
N GLY A 139 -14.12 35.18 -6.77
CA GLY A 139 -14.97 36.26 -7.30
C GLY A 139 -14.79 37.52 -6.46
#